data_AF-A0A528JXA9-F1
#
_entry.id   AF-A0A528JXA9-F1
#
_cell.length_a   1.000
_cell.length_b   1.000
_cell.length_c   1.000
_cell.angle_alpha   90.00
_cell.angle_beta   90.00
_cell.angle_gamma   90.00
#
_symmetry.space_group_name_H-M   'P 1'
#
loop_
_entity.id
_entity.type
_entity.pdbx_description
1 polymer ?
#
loop_
_entity_poly.entity_id
_entity_poly.type
_entity_poly.pdbx_seq_one_letter_code
_entity_poly.pdbx_strand_id
1 'polypeptide(L)' 'QGKAVLVVSVELDEIRSLSDRILVMFAGRVVGERGPEATEGELGLLMAGVEHQEAAE' A
#
# COMPACT_ATOMS: atom_id res chain seq x y z
N GLN A 1 14.55 19.93 -10.16
CA GLN A 1 13.08 19.73 -10.16
C GLN A 1 12.78 18.43 -10.91
N GLY A 2 11.73 17.69 -10.55
CA GLY A 2 11.39 16.41 -11.17
C GLY A 2 12.15 15.20 -10.61
N LYS A 3 12.26 15.08 -9.29
CA LYS A 3 12.83 13.88 -8.65
C LYS A 3 11.70 13.00 -8.13
N ALA A 4 11.76 11.71 -8.42
CA ALA A 4 10.92 10.73 -7.74
C ALA A 4 11.49 10.47 -6.34
N VAL A 5 10.61 10.33 -5.36
CA VAL A 5 10.95 9.97 -3.99
C VAL A 5 10.29 8.64 -3.69
N LEU A 6 11.07 7.68 -3.19
CA LEU A 6 10.56 6.43 -2.64
C LEU A 6 10.67 6.53 -1.12
N VAL A 7 9.53 6.48 -0.45
CA VAL A 7 9.44 6.47 1.01
C VAL A 7 9.05 5.06 1.45
N VAL A 8 9.73 4.55 2.47
CA VAL A 8 9.39 3.29 3.13
C VAL A 8 9.26 3.60 4.61
N SER A 9 8.07 3.41 5.16
CA SER A 9 7.74 3.66 6.56
C SER A 9 6.75 2.62 7.04
N VAL A 10 6.65 2.46 8.36
CA VAL A 10 5.64 1.63 9.03
C VAL A 10 4.47 2.46 9.55
N GLU A 11 4.61 3.79 9.54
CA GLU A 11 3.58 4.73 9.97
C GLU A 11 2.67 5.07 8.78
N LEU A 12 1.45 4.52 8.77
CA LEU A 12 0.53 4.67 7.63
C LEU A 12 0.10 6.12 7.41
N ASP A 13 -0.05 6.91 8.47
CA ASP A 13 -0.38 8.34 8.36
C ASP A 13 0.70 9.13 7.61
N GLU A 14 1.98 8.81 7.82
CA GLU A 14 3.09 9.43 7.09
C GLU A 14 3.05 9.05 5.60
N ILE A 15 2.88 7.75 5.30
CA ILE A 15 2.77 7.26 3.93
C ILE A 15 1.61 7.93 3.19
N ARG A 16 0.44 8.05 3.82
CA ARG A 16 -0.75 8.66 3.22
C ARG A 16 -0.60 10.17 3.02
N SER A 17 0.09 10.85 3.93
CA SER A 17 0.31 12.31 3.85
C SER A 17 1.33 12.69 2.77
N LEU A 18 2.37 11.88 2.57
CA LEU A 18 3.50 12.21 1.69
C LEU A 18 3.39 11.63 0.27
N SER A 19 2.58 10.60 0.07
CA SER A 19 2.61 9.82 -1.18
C SER A 19 1.47 10.19 -2.12
N ASP A 20 1.79 10.37 -3.41
CA ASP A 20 0.78 10.43 -4.46
C ASP A 20 0.16 9.04 -4.74
N ARG A 21 0.96 7.98 -4.53
CA ARG A 21 0.63 6.58 -4.81
C ARG A 21 1.31 5.69 -3.78
N ILE A 22 0.63 4.64 -3.36
CA ILE A 22 1.07 3.68 -2.34
C ILE A 22 1.07 2.29 -2.98
N LEU A 23 2.25 1.67 -3.05
CA LEU A 23 2.41 0.28 -3.47
C LEU A 23 2.53 -0.58 -2.21
N VAL A 24 1.70 -1.61 -2.10
CA VAL A 24 1.72 -2.53 -0.96
C VAL A 24 2.40 -3.83 -1.39
N MET A 25 3.37 -4.26 -0.59
CA MET A 25 4.09 -5.51 -0.81
C MET A 25 3.79 -6.54 0.26
N PHE A 26 3.59 -7.79 -0.15
CA PHE A 26 3.47 -8.95 0.73
C PHE A 26 4.24 -10.12 0.11
N ALA A 27 4.96 -10.90 0.93
CA ALA A 27 5.76 -12.04 0.50
C ALA A 27 6.70 -11.75 -0.71
N GLY A 28 7.29 -10.55 -0.76
CA GLY A 28 8.22 -10.15 -1.82
C GLY A 28 7.55 -9.79 -3.16
N ARG A 29 6.21 -9.67 -3.20
CA ARG A 29 5.44 -9.27 -4.39
C ARG A 29 4.62 -8.02 -4.10
N VAL A 30 4.39 -7.20 -5.12
CA VAL A 30 3.41 -6.11 -5.04
C VAL A 30 2.03 -6.74 -5.16
N VAL A 31 1.21 -6.57 -4.13
CA VAL A 31 -0.15 -7.14 -4.03
C VAL A 31 -1.24 -6.09 -4.26
N GLY A 32 -0.87 -4.81 -4.30
CA GLY A 32 -1.83 -3.77 -4.61
C GLY A 32 -1.22 -2.40 -4.76
N GLU A 33 -1.98 -1.53 -5.40
CA GLU A 33 -1.72 -0.11 -5.51
C GLU A 33 -2.94 0.67 -5.04
N ARG A 34 -2.72 1.73 -4.26
CA ARG A 34 -3.75 2.65 -3.79
C ARG A 34 -3.26 4.10 -3.85
N GLY A 35 -4.21 5.03 -3.81
CA GLY A 35 -3.91 6.43 -3.54
C GLY A 35 -3.84 6.75 -2.05
N PRO A 36 -3.48 7.99 -1.68
CA PRO A 36 -3.40 8.45 -0.28
C PRO A 36 -4.75 8.39 0.47
N GLU A 37 -5.86 8.41 -0.27
CA GLU A 37 -7.22 8.30 0.26
C GLU A 37 -7.57 6.91 0.81
N ALA A 38 -6.74 5.90 0.56
CA ALA A 38 -6.97 4.58 1.12
C ALA A 38 -6.96 4.63 2.65
N THR A 39 -7.90 3.89 3.24
CA THR A 39 -8.00 3.76 4.68
C THR A 39 -6.89 2.87 5.22
N GLU A 40 -6.54 3.05 6.49
CA GLU A 40 -5.59 2.15 7.17
C GLU A 40 -6.05 0.69 7.13
N GLY A 41 -7.36 0.44 7.22
CA GLY A 41 -7.92 -0.90 7.12
C GLY A 41 -7.67 -1.54 5.76
N GLU A 42 -7.89 -0.81 4.66
CA GLU A 42 -7.63 -1.31 3.30
C GLU A 42 -6.15 -1.60 3.08
N LEU A 43 -5.27 -0.68 3.50
CA LEU A 43 -3.82 -0.87 3.40
C LEU A 43 -3.36 -2.04 4.29
N GLY A 44 -3.90 -2.14 5.51
CA GLY A 44 -3.61 -3.23 6.43
C GLY A 44 -4.03 -4.60 5.91
N LEU A 45 -5.18 -4.70 5.23
CA LEU A 45 -5.63 -5.93 4.57
C LEU A 45 -4.66 -6.36 3.47
N LEU A 46 -4.24 -5.42 2.60
CA LEU A 46 -3.25 -5.70 1.56
C LEU A 46 -1.89 -6.10 2.17
N MET A 47 -1.46 -5.43 3.24
CA MET A 47 -0.21 -5.75 3.96
C MET A 47 -0.26 -7.12 4.62
N ALA A 48 -1.45 -7.60 5.00
CA ALA A 48 -1.68 -8.94 5.53
C ALA A 48 -1.82 -10.01 4.43
N GLY A 49 -1.76 -9.64 3.15
CA GLY A 49 -1.97 -10.55 2.02
C GLY A 49 -3.43 -10.94 1.81
N VAL A 50 -4.38 -10.18 2.37
CA VAL A 50 -5.82 -10.41 2.18
C VAL A 50 -6.27 -9.64 0.95
N GLU A 51 -6.22 -10.28 -0.21
CA GLU A 51 -6.83 -9.77 -1.43
C GLU A 51 -8.34 -10.10 -1.46
N HIS A 52 -9.15 -9.22 -2.06
CA HIS A 52 -10.60 -9.46 -2.24
C HIS A 52 -10.93 -10.56 -3.28
N GLN A 53 -9.92 -11.28 -3.79
CA GLN A 53 -10.01 -12.55 -4.52
C GLN A 53 -8.72 -13.28 -4.15
N GLU A 54 -8.72 -14.39 -3.42
CA GLU A 54 -9.11 -15.73 -3.87
C GLU A 54 -9.99 -16.45 -2.84
N ALA A 55 -11.31 -16.24 -2.96
CA ALA A 55 -12.26 -17.33 -2.78
C ALA A 55 -12.32 -18.08 -4.12
N ALA A 56 -11.29 -18.88 -4.41
CA ALA A 56 -11.25 -19.79 -5.54
C ALA A 56 -10.19 -20.89 -5.31
N GLU A 57 -10.38 -21.67 -4.24
CA GLU A 57 -10.08 -23.12 -4.24
C GLU A 57 -11.22 -23.85 -3.54
#